data_AF-A0A4Q5TY71-F1
#
_entry.id   AF-A0A4Q5TY71-F1
#
_cell.length_a   1.000
_cell.length_b   1.000
_cell.length_c   1.000
_cell.angle_alpha   90.00
_cell.angle_beta   90.00
_cell.angle_gamma   90.00
#
_symmetry.space_group_name_H-M   'P 1'
#
loop_
_entity.id
_entity.type
_entity.pdbx_description
1 polymer ?
#
loop_
_entity_poly.entity_id
_entity_poly.type
_entity_poly.pdbx_seq_one_letter_code
_entity_poly.pdbx_strand_id
1 'polypeptide(L)'
;MKKFFLLTILTSVCIYAAGFLDSGPLLSENIPATAQRTGDPLKGYEYIMSAEYIKSGLPYYLYKAGFGKKNIGYLKGHDPRLGYDFNFSTAANGQTIVAPNCLQCHAEKLNDKLIVGLGNNTKDFTSQQVYNLRPMQDLLLYYMKTLRPREYEASYRFSIATQSLDKKLFTECRGVSGADRLFALLVSYRDPVT
;
A
#
# COMPACT_ATOMS: atom_id res chain seq x y z
N MET A 1 -21.02 -31.94 45.67
CA MET A 1 -19.66 -31.43 45.94
C MET A 1 -18.87 -31.11 44.66
N LYS A 2 -18.63 -32.06 43.74
CA LYS A 2 -17.88 -31.81 42.48
C LYS A 2 -18.43 -30.67 41.60
N LYS A 3 -19.76 -30.56 41.44
CA LYS A 3 -20.41 -29.50 40.64
C LYS A 3 -20.24 -28.10 41.23
N PHE A 4 -20.28 -28.00 42.57
CA PHE A 4 -20.09 -26.73 43.28
C PHE A 4 -18.65 -26.25 43.19
N PHE A 5 -17.69 -27.19 43.30
CA PHE A 5 -16.26 -26.92 43.15
C PHE A 5 -15.89 -26.45 41.73
N LEU A 6 -16.51 -27.07 40.71
CA LEU A 6 -16.34 -26.65 39.32
C LEU A 6 -16.90 -25.24 39.07
N LEU A 7 -18.07 -24.93 39.65
CA LEU A 7 -18.69 -23.61 39.52
C LEU A 7 -17.80 -22.52 40.13
N THR A 8 -17.23 -22.78 41.32
CA THR A 8 -16.35 -21.83 42.01
C THR A 8 -15.06 -21.55 41.24
N ILE A 9 -14.48 -22.57 40.59
CA ILE A 9 -13.29 -22.39 39.75
C ILE A 9 -13.65 -21.59 38.49
N LEU A 10 -14.78 -21.88 37.86
CA LEU A 10 -15.20 -21.15 36.66
C LEU A 10 -15.47 -19.67 36.98
N THR A 11 -16.13 -19.39 38.11
CA THR A 11 -16.36 -18.01 38.54
C THR A 11 -15.08 -17.29 38.93
N SER A 12 -14.12 -17.96 39.58
CA SER A 12 -12.85 -17.31 39.91
C SER A 12 -12.04 -16.99 38.66
N VAL A 13 -11.97 -17.91 37.69
CA VAL A 13 -11.31 -17.67 36.39
C VAL A 13 -11.97 -16.51 35.63
N CYS A 14 -13.30 -16.41 35.63
CA CYS A 14 -14.00 -15.27 35.02
C CYS A 14 -13.71 -13.94 35.72
N ILE A 15 -13.63 -13.92 37.06
CA ILE A 15 -13.31 -12.71 37.83
C ILE A 15 -11.85 -12.28 37.61
N TYR A 16 -10.92 -13.24 37.58
CA TYR A 16 -9.51 -12.94 37.26
C TYR A 16 -9.36 -12.45 35.82
N ALA A 17 -10.05 -13.05 34.85
CA ALA A 17 -10.03 -12.60 33.46
C ALA A 17 -10.65 -11.20 33.29
N ALA A 18 -11.69 -10.86 34.05
CA ALA A 18 -12.27 -9.52 34.05
C ALA A 18 -11.32 -8.46 34.62
N GLY A 19 -10.49 -8.81 35.61
CA GLY A 19 -9.45 -7.92 36.14
C GLY A 19 -8.32 -7.60 35.16
N PHE A 20 -8.11 -8.44 34.15
CA PHE A 20 -7.16 -8.19 33.05
C PHE A 20 -7.75 -7.36 31.89
N LEU A 21 -9.07 -7.09 31.92
CA LEU A 21 -9.75 -6.23 30.95
C LEU A 21 -9.79 -4.76 31.38
N ASP A 22 -9.18 -4.42 32.53
CA ASP A 22 -8.90 -3.03 32.87
C ASP A 22 -7.75 -2.53 31.99
N SER A 23 -8.05 -2.28 30.72
CA SER A 23 -7.24 -1.39 29.90
C SER A 23 -7.34 -0.04 30.57
N GLY A 24 -6.35 0.28 31.41
CA GLY A 24 -6.27 1.56 32.12
C GLY A 24 -6.62 2.74 31.20
N PRO A 25 -7.04 3.88 31.78
CA PRO A 25 -7.68 4.96 31.03
C PRO A 25 -6.92 5.23 29.74
N LEU A 26 -7.62 5.11 28.60
CA LEU A 26 -7.08 5.51 27.31
C LEU A 26 -6.54 6.93 27.49
N LEU A 27 -5.22 7.07 27.52
CA LEU A 27 -4.54 8.36 27.59
C LEU A 27 -4.81 9.06 26.26
N SER A 28 -5.99 9.68 26.17
CA SER A 28 -6.35 10.60 25.11
C SER A 28 -5.70 11.93 25.45
N GLU A 29 -4.45 12.10 25.03
CA GLU A 29 -3.82 13.42 25.03
C GLU A 29 -4.41 14.25 23.88
N ASN A 30 -4.90 15.45 24.18
CA ASN A 30 -5.35 16.37 23.14
C ASN A 30 -4.12 16.85 22.36
N ILE A 31 -4.00 16.45 21.10
CA ILE A 31 -2.93 16.95 20.23
C ILE A 31 -3.29 18.41 19.89
N PRO A 32 -2.50 19.41 20.36
CA PRO A 32 -2.81 20.81 20.10
C PRO A 32 -2.82 21.07 18.58
N ALA A 33 -3.69 21.98 18.16
CA ALA A 33 -3.74 22.39 16.76
C ALA A 33 -2.37 22.93 16.33
N THR A 34 -1.83 22.36 15.26
CA THR A 34 -0.60 22.86 14.63
C THR A 34 -0.97 23.75 13.46
N ALA A 35 -0.24 24.86 13.30
CA ALA A 35 -0.40 25.71 12.13
C ALA A 35 -0.16 24.89 10.85
N GLN A 36 -1.17 24.81 9.98
CA GLN A 36 -1.05 24.11 8.72
C GLN A 36 -0.09 24.86 7.79
N ARG A 37 0.69 24.13 7.00
CA ARG A 37 1.59 24.74 6.02
C ARG A 37 0.76 25.51 4.99
N THR A 38 1.19 26.72 4.66
CA THR A 38 0.63 27.48 3.54
C THR A 38 1.13 26.90 2.21
N GLY A 39 0.36 27.07 1.14
CA GLY A 39 0.73 26.53 -0.17
C GLY A 39 -0.29 26.88 -1.25
N ASP A 40 0.08 26.58 -2.50
CA ASP A 40 -0.80 26.73 -3.65
C ASP A 40 -1.50 25.38 -3.92
N PRO A 41 -2.82 25.28 -3.68
CA PRO A 41 -3.54 24.02 -3.83
C PRO A 41 -3.59 23.54 -5.28
N LEU A 42 -3.54 24.44 -6.26
CA LEU A 42 -3.54 24.07 -7.68
C LEU A 42 -2.21 23.41 -8.06
N LYS A 43 -1.09 24.01 -7.64
CA LYS A 43 0.24 23.41 -7.84
C LYS A 43 0.38 22.08 -7.10
N GLY A 44 -0.19 21.96 -5.90
CA GLY A 44 -0.22 20.72 -5.15
C GLY A 44 -0.98 19.62 -5.90
N TYR A 45 -2.15 19.95 -6.45
CA TYR A 45 -2.93 19.04 -7.28
C TYR A 45 -2.14 18.59 -8.51
N GLU A 46 -1.59 19.52 -9.29
CA GLU A 46 -0.78 19.22 -10.48
C GLU A 46 0.40 18.30 -10.13
N TYR A 47 1.09 18.56 -9.01
CA TYR A 47 2.19 17.73 -8.56
C TYR A 47 1.76 16.29 -8.27
N ILE A 48 0.64 16.07 -7.55
CA ILE A 48 0.16 14.72 -7.25
C ILE A 48 -0.24 13.99 -8.54
N MET A 49 -0.81 14.71 -9.51
CA MET A 49 -1.27 14.13 -10.78
C MET A 49 -0.13 13.75 -11.71
N SER A 50 0.91 14.58 -11.86
CA SER A 50 1.88 14.42 -12.95
C SER A 50 3.35 14.29 -12.51
N ALA A 51 3.68 14.54 -11.25
CA ALA A 51 5.09 14.54 -10.83
C ALA A 51 5.64 13.12 -10.62
N GLU A 52 6.96 13.02 -10.75
CA GLU A 52 7.74 11.80 -10.55
C GLU A 52 8.19 11.63 -9.09
N TYR A 53 7.27 11.67 -8.12
CA TYR A 53 7.63 11.59 -6.70
C TYR A 53 7.98 10.18 -6.22
N ILE A 54 7.59 9.14 -6.96
CA ILE A 54 8.05 7.75 -6.71
C ILE A 54 9.05 7.35 -7.80
N LYS A 55 10.33 7.24 -7.41
CA LYS A 55 11.46 6.93 -8.30
C LYS A 55 11.79 5.43 -8.44
N SER A 56 10.83 4.57 -8.11
CA SER A 56 10.97 3.11 -8.11
C SER A 56 9.69 2.48 -8.67
N GLY A 57 9.82 1.59 -9.65
CA GLY A 57 8.66 1.08 -10.37
C GLY A 57 9.00 -0.07 -11.32
N LEU A 58 8.01 -0.44 -12.13
CA LEU A 58 8.14 -1.47 -13.16
C LEU A 58 8.61 -0.86 -14.48
N PRO A 59 9.39 -1.57 -15.30
CA PRO A 59 9.55 -1.21 -16.70
C PRO A 59 8.20 -1.17 -17.42
N TYR A 60 8.04 -0.23 -18.37
CA TYR A 60 6.77 -0.02 -19.05
C TYR A 60 6.22 -1.27 -19.77
N TYR A 61 7.09 -2.14 -20.29
CA TYR A 61 6.64 -3.37 -20.96
C TYR A 61 5.99 -4.36 -19.97
N LEU A 62 6.49 -4.45 -18.74
CA LEU A 62 5.90 -5.29 -17.68
C LEU A 62 4.58 -4.70 -17.19
N TYR A 63 4.53 -3.38 -17.03
CA TYR A 63 3.28 -2.70 -16.75
C TYR A 63 2.21 -3.03 -17.81
N LYS A 64 2.56 -2.92 -19.09
CA LYS A 64 1.65 -3.24 -20.20
C LYS A 64 1.22 -4.71 -20.19
N ALA A 65 2.13 -5.63 -19.89
CA ALA A 65 1.84 -7.05 -19.82
C ALA A 65 0.87 -7.40 -18.67
N GLY A 66 1.01 -6.74 -17.51
CA GLY A 66 0.16 -7.00 -16.34
C GLY A 66 -1.18 -6.25 -16.32
N PHE A 67 -1.20 -4.99 -16.79
CA PHE A 67 -2.35 -4.09 -16.62
C PHE A 67 -3.12 -3.80 -17.92
N GLY A 68 -2.57 -4.16 -19.09
CA GLY A 68 -3.24 -4.05 -20.39
C GLY A 68 -3.54 -2.60 -20.84
N LYS A 69 -4.35 -2.45 -21.90
CA LYS A 69 -4.73 -1.16 -22.52
C LYS A 69 -5.95 -0.47 -21.85
N LYS A 70 -6.40 -0.90 -20.66
CA LYS A 70 -7.66 -0.43 -20.04
C LYS A 70 -7.62 1.01 -19.51
N ASN A 71 -6.50 1.69 -19.68
CA ASN A 71 -6.23 2.96 -19.04
C ASN A 71 -6.31 4.09 -20.04
N ILE A 72 -7.53 4.57 -20.23
CA ILE A 72 -7.82 5.85 -20.88
C ILE A 72 -7.32 6.93 -19.90
N GLY A 73 -6.53 7.91 -20.35
CA GLY A 73 -6.11 9.01 -19.48
C GLY A 73 -7.32 9.73 -18.90
N TYR A 74 -7.58 9.54 -17.61
CA TYR A 74 -8.77 10.07 -16.92
C TYR A 74 -8.61 11.54 -16.51
N LEU A 75 -7.42 12.12 -16.72
CA LEU A 75 -7.00 13.37 -16.10
C LEU A 75 -6.19 14.22 -17.08
N LYS A 76 -6.37 15.54 -17.02
CA LYS A 76 -5.62 16.51 -17.84
C LYS A 76 -4.14 16.52 -17.40
N GLY A 77 -3.22 16.36 -18.35
CA GLY A 77 -1.78 16.28 -18.06
C GLY A 77 -1.29 14.90 -17.63
N HIS A 78 -2.20 13.93 -17.48
CA HIS A 78 -1.86 12.53 -17.23
C HIS A 78 -1.50 11.82 -18.52
N ASP A 79 -0.55 10.89 -18.44
CA ASP A 79 -0.18 10.13 -19.63
C ASP A 79 -1.29 9.14 -20.01
N PRO A 80 -1.87 9.23 -21.23
CA PRO A 80 -2.98 8.38 -21.63
C PRO A 80 -2.59 6.90 -21.83
N ARG A 81 -1.31 6.55 -21.69
CA ARG A 81 -0.83 5.16 -21.72
C ARG A 81 -0.93 4.48 -20.35
N LEU A 82 -1.18 5.25 -19.29
CA LEU A 82 -1.18 4.79 -17.90
C LEU A 82 -2.54 5.00 -17.24
N GLY A 83 -2.85 4.14 -16.27
CA GLY A 83 -3.98 4.32 -15.37
C GLY A 83 -3.74 5.55 -14.51
N TYR A 84 -4.82 6.16 -14.01
CA TYR A 84 -4.72 7.33 -13.12
C TYR A 84 -3.89 7.03 -11.86
N ASP A 85 -3.71 5.76 -11.54
CA ASP A 85 -3.05 5.21 -10.37
C ASP A 85 -1.55 4.91 -10.58
N PHE A 86 -0.99 5.34 -11.71
CA PHE A 86 0.43 5.22 -12.05
C PHE A 86 0.97 6.43 -12.79
N ASN A 87 2.22 6.81 -12.51
CA ASN A 87 2.95 7.84 -13.26
C ASN A 87 4.17 7.23 -13.97
N PHE A 88 4.58 7.83 -15.08
CA PHE A 88 5.94 7.63 -15.56
C PHE A 88 6.92 8.30 -14.60
N SER A 89 8.07 7.68 -14.44
CA SER A 89 9.17 8.23 -13.66
C SER A 89 10.49 7.85 -14.29
N THR A 90 11.52 8.65 -14.03
CA THR A 90 12.89 8.35 -14.40
C THR A 90 13.62 7.73 -13.20
N ALA A 91 14.13 6.51 -13.35
CA ALA A 91 14.97 5.86 -12.34
C ALA A 91 16.36 6.51 -12.28
N ALA A 92 17.12 6.25 -11.21
CA ALA A 92 18.45 6.84 -10.99
C ALA A 92 19.44 6.57 -12.14
N ASN A 93 19.31 5.44 -12.84
CA ASN A 93 20.13 5.07 -13.99
C ASN A 93 19.59 5.58 -15.35
N GLY A 94 18.62 6.50 -15.31
CA GLY A 94 18.00 7.16 -16.47
C GLY A 94 16.94 6.34 -17.20
N GLN A 95 16.62 5.13 -16.75
CA GLN A 95 15.57 4.32 -17.37
C GLN A 95 14.17 4.84 -17.02
N THR A 96 13.26 4.80 -18.00
CA THR A 96 11.84 5.05 -17.77
C THR A 96 11.20 3.88 -17.05
N ILE A 97 10.56 4.16 -15.94
CA ILE A 97 9.78 3.23 -15.13
C ILE A 97 8.35 3.75 -14.97
N VAL A 98 7.45 2.85 -14.62
CA VAL A 98 6.06 3.12 -14.26
C VAL A 98 5.94 2.87 -12.77
N ALA A 99 5.70 3.92 -12.02
CA ALA A 99 5.60 3.87 -10.57
C ALA A 99 4.14 3.97 -10.13
N PRO A 100 3.72 3.19 -9.12
CA PRO A 100 2.42 3.41 -8.47
C PRO A 100 2.38 4.83 -7.89
N ASN A 101 1.18 5.42 -7.80
CA ASN A 101 1.01 6.76 -7.23
C ASN A 101 -0.06 6.74 -6.11
N CYS A 102 -0.27 7.87 -5.43
CA CYS A 102 -1.21 7.97 -4.30
C CYS A 102 -2.66 7.61 -4.65
N LEU A 103 -3.04 7.75 -5.93
CA LEU A 103 -4.40 7.54 -6.41
C LEU A 103 -4.77 6.06 -6.47
N GLN A 104 -3.84 5.13 -6.23
CA GLN A 104 -4.16 3.73 -5.99
C GLN A 104 -5.13 3.50 -4.83
N CYS A 105 -5.11 4.38 -3.82
CA CYS A 105 -5.96 4.31 -2.65
C CYS A 105 -6.81 5.58 -2.46
N HIS A 106 -6.36 6.73 -2.97
CA HIS A 106 -7.03 8.03 -2.79
C HIS A 106 -7.78 8.52 -4.03
N ALA A 107 -8.17 7.62 -4.94
CA ALA A 107 -9.13 7.95 -5.98
C ALA A 107 -9.91 6.71 -6.44
N GLU A 108 -11.16 6.92 -6.85
CA GLU A 108 -12.05 5.90 -7.35
C GLU A 108 -12.93 6.46 -8.46
N LYS A 109 -13.44 5.57 -9.33
CA LYS A 109 -14.47 5.94 -10.29
C LYS A 109 -15.85 5.72 -9.71
N LEU A 110 -16.67 6.75 -9.82
CA LEU A 110 -18.10 6.66 -9.57
C LEU A 110 -18.83 7.10 -10.83
N ASN A 111 -19.71 6.23 -11.36
CA ASN A 111 -20.42 6.48 -12.62
C ASN A 111 -19.48 6.87 -13.78
N ASP A 112 -18.43 6.07 -13.98
CA ASP A 112 -17.37 6.26 -14.98
C ASP A 112 -16.55 7.56 -14.89
N LYS A 113 -16.76 8.36 -13.85
CA LYS A 113 -16.00 9.57 -13.58
C LYS A 113 -15.01 9.32 -12.46
N LEU A 114 -13.74 9.63 -12.70
CA LEU A 114 -12.72 9.58 -11.67
C LEU A 114 -12.94 10.73 -10.67
N ILE A 115 -13.00 10.38 -9.38
CA ILE A 115 -13.11 11.33 -8.27
C ILE A 115 -11.81 11.23 -7.45
N VAL A 116 -10.98 12.28 -7.54
CA VAL A 116 -9.77 12.39 -6.73
C VAL A 116 -10.14 12.73 -5.28
N GLY A 117 -9.51 12.07 -4.32
CA GLY A 117 -9.79 12.18 -2.89
C GLY A 117 -10.86 11.20 -2.41
N LEU A 118 -11.61 10.56 -3.31
CA LEU A 118 -12.51 9.47 -2.96
C LEU A 118 -11.68 8.21 -2.69
N GLY A 119 -11.79 7.66 -1.48
CA GLY A 119 -11.10 6.42 -1.13
C GLY A 119 -11.48 5.28 -2.08
N ASN A 120 -10.48 4.52 -2.53
CA ASN A 120 -10.69 3.36 -3.39
C ASN A 120 -11.31 2.20 -2.59
N ASN A 121 -12.57 1.92 -2.84
CA ASN A 121 -13.31 0.84 -2.20
C ASN A 121 -13.43 -0.42 -3.09
N THR A 122 -12.90 -0.39 -4.31
CA THR A 122 -12.98 -1.52 -5.25
C THR A 122 -11.68 -2.30 -5.36
N LYS A 123 -10.56 -1.82 -4.82
CA LYS A 123 -9.29 -2.53 -4.86
C LYS A 123 -9.30 -3.70 -3.89
N ASP A 124 -8.85 -4.84 -4.37
CA ASP A 124 -8.86 -6.09 -3.61
C ASP A 124 -7.46 -6.44 -3.12
N PHE A 125 -7.28 -6.36 -1.80
CA PHE A 125 -6.08 -6.77 -1.09
C PHE A 125 -6.34 -8.03 -0.23
N THR A 126 -7.49 -8.70 -0.40
CA THR A 126 -7.88 -9.87 0.41
C THR A 126 -7.19 -11.14 -0.01
N SER A 127 -6.79 -11.21 -1.27
CA SER A 127 -6.48 -12.49 -1.87
C SER A 127 -5.16 -13.04 -1.33
N GLN A 128 -5.29 -14.11 -0.56
CA GLN A 128 -4.28 -15.12 -0.31
C GLN A 128 -3.84 -15.84 -1.62
N GLN A 129 -4.41 -15.49 -2.77
CA GLN A 129 -4.20 -16.06 -4.10
C GLN A 129 -2.77 -15.85 -4.65
N VAL A 130 -1.91 -15.15 -3.90
CA VAL A 130 -0.44 -15.09 -4.11
C VAL A 130 0.28 -16.38 -3.67
N TYR A 131 -0.45 -17.47 -3.40
CA TYR A 131 0.17 -18.79 -3.38
C TYR A 131 0.74 -19.09 -4.77
N ASN A 132 2.06 -18.89 -4.88
CA ASN A 132 2.97 -19.32 -5.95
C ASN A 132 3.25 -18.40 -7.14
N LEU A 133 3.07 -17.07 -7.03
CA LEU A 133 3.66 -16.14 -8.02
C LEU A 133 5.15 -15.86 -7.75
N ARG A 134 5.64 -16.16 -6.54
CA ARG A 134 7.05 -15.93 -6.15
C ARG A 134 8.05 -16.59 -7.11
N PRO A 135 7.92 -17.89 -7.48
CA PRO A 135 8.82 -18.50 -8.46
C PRO A 135 8.77 -17.82 -9.83
N MET A 136 7.60 -17.38 -10.27
CA MET A 136 7.44 -16.66 -11.54
C MET A 136 8.08 -15.27 -11.49
N GLN A 137 7.95 -14.56 -10.37
CA GLN A 137 8.63 -13.28 -10.14
C GLN A 137 10.14 -13.44 -10.10
N ASP A 138 10.65 -14.46 -9.40
CA ASP A 138 12.09 -14.74 -9.31
C ASP A 138 12.66 -15.11 -10.69
N LEU A 139 11.93 -15.91 -11.47
CA LEU A 139 12.29 -16.23 -12.84
C LEU A 139 12.30 -14.98 -13.73
N LEU A 140 11.28 -14.12 -13.61
CA LEU A 140 11.22 -12.86 -14.35
C LEU A 140 12.41 -11.95 -14.01
N LEU A 141 12.74 -11.81 -12.72
CA LEU A 141 13.90 -11.04 -12.27
C LEU A 141 15.20 -11.62 -12.80
N TYR A 142 15.34 -12.95 -12.81
CA TYR A 142 16.49 -13.61 -13.41
C TYR A 142 16.63 -13.31 -14.92
N TYR A 143 15.53 -13.41 -15.67
CA TYR A 143 15.52 -13.06 -17.10
C TYR A 143 15.85 -11.59 -17.33
N MET A 144 15.28 -10.68 -16.53
CA MET A 144 15.59 -9.26 -16.62
C MET A 144 17.06 -8.97 -16.33
N LYS A 145 17.61 -9.60 -15.28
CA LYS A 145 19.03 -9.44 -14.93
C LYS A 145 19.94 -9.87 -16.08
N THR A 146 19.58 -10.93 -16.80
CA THR A 146 20.38 -11.49 -17.89
C THR A 146 20.19 -10.76 -19.22
N LEU A 147 18.94 -10.49 -19.61
CA LEU A 147 18.59 -9.98 -20.95
C LEU A 147 18.40 -8.46 -20.99
N ARG A 148 18.07 -7.84 -19.86
CA ARG A 148 17.72 -6.42 -19.75
C ARG A 148 18.32 -5.78 -18.48
N PRO A 149 19.64 -5.83 -18.28
CA PRO A 149 20.29 -5.49 -17.01
C PRO A 149 20.02 -4.05 -16.53
N ARG A 150 19.87 -3.09 -17.45
CA ARG A 150 19.55 -1.69 -17.10
C ARG A 150 18.12 -1.53 -16.56
N GLU A 151 17.15 -2.21 -17.16
CA GLU A 151 15.76 -2.21 -16.69
C GLU A 151 15.62 -3.00 -15.37
N TYR A 152 16.40 -4.08 -15.22
CA TYR A 152 16.53 -4.80 -13.95
C TYR A 152 17.04 -3.87 -12.84
N GLU A 153 18.15 -3.17 -13.05
CA GLU A 153 18.71 -2.25 -12.06
C GLU A 153 17.68 -1.16 -11.65
N ALA A 154 16.98 -0.59 -12.63
CA ALA A 154 15.96 0.44 -12.42
C ALA A 154 14.76 -0.03 -11.58
N SER A 155 14.39 -1.31 -11.71
CA SER A 155 13.22 -1.91 -11.07
C SER A 155 13.54 -2.80 -9.87
N TYR A 156 14.83 -2.99 -9.57
CA TYR A 156 15.31 -3.91 -8.54
C TYR A 156 14.70 -3.57 -7.17
N ARG A 157 14.77 -2.29 -6.76
CA ARG A 157 14.24 -1.85 -5.47
C ARG A 157 12.73 -2.05 -5.37
N PHE A 158 11.99 -1.76 -6.43
CA PHE A 158 10.55 -2.00 -6.50
C PHE A 158 10.23 -3.48 -6.31
N SER A 159 10.97 -4.34 -7.01
CA SER A 159 10.74 -5.78 -7.02
C SER A 159 11.04 -6.40 -5.66
N ILE A 160 12.18 -6.07 -5.06
CA ILE A 160 12.53 -6.56 -3.71
C ILE A 160 11.55 -6.03 -2.66
N ALA A 161 11.18 -4.74 -2.70
CA ALA A 161 10.19 -4.19 -1.77
C ALA A 161 8.86 -4.93 -1.87
N THR A 162 8.37 -5.16 -3.09
CA THR A 162 7.13 -5.92 -3.33
C THR A 162 7.23 -7.34 -2.76
N GLN A 163 8.36 -8.04 -3.00
CA GLN A 163 8.58 -9.39 -2.47
C GLN A 163 8.71 -9.44 -0.94
N SER A 164 9.26 -8.40 -0.31
CA SER A 164 9.42 -8.32 1.16
C SER A 164 8.11 -7.99 1.88
N LEU A 165 7.23 -7.27 1.21
CA LEU A 165 5.89 -6.91 1.69
C LEU A 165 4.85 -7.99 1.38
N ASP A 166 5.15 -8.89 0.44
CA ASP A 166 4.27 -9.97 0.03
C ASP A 166 3.78 -10.75 1.27
N LYS A 167 2.47 -10.95 1.33
CA LYS A 167 1.72 -11.56 2.42
C LYS A 167 1.57 -10.79 3.73
N LYS A 168 2.31 -9.71 3.94
CA LYS A 168 2.18 -8.88 5.16
C LYS A 168 1.11 -7.80 5.06
N LEU A 169 0.69 -7.46 3.84
CA LEU A 169 -0.23 -6.35 3.55
C LEU A 169 -1.65 -6.78 3.15
N PHE A 170 -2.01 -8.05 3.32
CA PHE A 170 -3.36 -8.52 3.00
C PHE A 170 -4.42 -7.84 3.87
N THR A 171 -5.67 -7.82 3.44
CA THR A 171 -6.80 -7.32 4.23
C THR A 171 -7.88 -8.37 4.35
N GLU A 172 -8.82 -8.21 5.28
CA GLU A 172 -9.88 -9.20 5.48
C GLU A 172 -11.03 -9.03 4.47
N CYS A 173 -11.22 -7.79 3.99
CA CYS A 173 -12.26 -7.44 3.03
C CYS A 173 -11.73 -6.51 1.94
N ARG A 174 -12.41 -6.56 0.79
CA ARG A 174 -12.14 -5.71 -0.37
C ARG A 174 -12.42 -4.25 -0.04
N GLY A 175 -11.62 -3.34 -0.60
CA GLY A 175 -11.79 -1.89 -0.42
C GLY A 175 -11.08 -1.32 0.81
N VAL A 176 -10.52 -2.16 1.68
CA VAL A 176 -9.61 -1.71 2.74
C VAL A 176 -8.19 -1.72 2.20
N SER A 177 -7.49 -0.60 2.34
CA SER A 177 -6.09 -0.51 1.94
C SER A 177 -5.17 -1.19 2.98
N GLY A 178 -4.09 -1.82 2.51
CA GLY A 178 -3.04 -2.35 3.40
C GLY A 178 -2.11 -1.29 3.98
N ALA A 179 -2.43 0.01 3.85
CA ALA A 179 -1.54 1.10 4.23
C ALA A 179 -1.22 1.12 5.73
N ASP A 180 -2.22 0.91 6.60
CA ASP A 180 -2.00 0.86 8.05
C ASP A 180 -1.15 -0.36 8.45
N ARG A 181 -1.31 -1.49 7.75
CA ARG A 181 -0.45 -2.67 7.96
C ARG A 181 0.99 -2.39 7.53
N LEU A 182 1.18 -1.66 6.44
CA LEU A 182 2.51 -1.20 6.04
C LEU A 182 3.11 -0.26 7.09
N PHE A 183 2.32 0.68 7.62
CA PHE A 183 2.78 1.57 8.68
C PHE A 183 3.18 0.79 9.93
N ALA A 184 2.34 -0.13 10.42
CA ALA A 184 2.66 -0.98 11.55
C ALA A 184 3.94 -1.81 11.33
N LEU A 185 4.12 -2.34 10.13
CA LEU A 185 5.34 -3.05 9.74
C LEU A 185 6.55 -2.12 9.80
N LEU A 186 6.48 -0.93 9.21
CA LEU A 186 7.58 0.05 9.21
C LEU A 186 7.95 0.48 10.63
N VAL A 187 6.95 0.74 11.49
CA VAL A 187 7.16 1.07 12.90
C VAL A 187 7.85 -0.07 13.64
N SER A 188 7.54 -1.33 13.33
CA SER A 188 8.20 -2.48 13.97
C SER A 188 9.70 -2.60 13.68
N TYR A 189 10.19 -1.94 12.62
CA TYR A 189 11.62 -1.88 12.27
C TYR A 189 12.26 -0.53 12.62
N ARG A 190 11.46 0.44 13.09
CA ARG A 190 11.97 1.76 13.49
C ARG A 190 12.47 1.67 14.93
N ASP A 191 13.63 2.26 15.17
CA ASP A 191 14.10 2.49 16.54
C ASP A 191 13.16 3.51 17.20
N PRO A 192 12.45 3.16 18.29
CA PRO A 192 11.50 4.06 18.92
C PRO A 192 12.13 5.33 19.52
N VAL A 193 13.46 5.38 19.62
CA VAL A 193 14.23 6.51 20.17
C VAL A 193 14.64 7.51 19.08
N THR A 194 14.57 7.16 17.79
CA THR A 194 14.96 8.02 16.64
C THR A 194 13.84 8.24 15.63
#